data_AF-A0A1I5D8I5-F1
#
_entry.id   AF-A0A1I5D8I5-F1
#
_cell.length_a   1.000
_cell.length_b   1.000
_cell.length_c   1.000
_cell.angle_alpha   90.00
_cell.angle_beta   90.00
_cell.angle_gamma   90.00
#
_symmetry.space_group_name_H-M   'P 1'
#
loop_
_entity.id
_entity.type
_entity.pdbx_description
1 polymer ?
#
loop_
_entity_poly.entity_id
_entity_poly.type
_entity_poly.pdbx_seq_one_letter_code
_entity_poly.pdbx_strand_id
1 'polypeptide(L)'
;MQYEFSLPQRVVIGEWVSMLDIGESDIISNELKWLTGLRWEDVDGDMIFRSYIDGDEAALDLKQTKMVLEELQKIYGGVLPKRGPIIINEHSGLPYTGVEYRRQWRRIADYAGIPKDIRNSDVSNGVVVKTENVKISALMQPSDEERIH
;
A
#
# COMPACT_ATOMS: atom_id res chain seq x y z
N MET A 1 -8.21 -0.08 0.69
CA MET A 1 -6.82 -0.07 1.18
C MET A 1 -6.69 0.63 2.53
N GLN A 2 -6.71 1.96 2.62
CA GLN A 2 -6.54 2.68 3.90
C GLN A 2 -7.60 2.32 4.95
N TYR A 3 -8.88 2.28 4.56
CA TYR A 3 -10.00 2.06 5.47
C TYR A 3 -10.22 0.59 5.84
N GLU A 4 -9.96 -0.35 4.93
CA GLU A 4 -10.18 -1.77 5.17
C GLU A 4 -9.07 -2.41 6.00
N PHE A 5 -7.82 -1.95 5.83
CA PHE A 5 -6.67 -2.43 6.61
C PHE A 5 -6.23 -1.47 7.70
N SER A 6 -6.94 -0.35 7.88
CA SER A 6 -6.60 0.71 8.83
C SER A 6 -5.14 1.19 8.73
N LEU A 7 -4.60 1.21 7.51
CA LEU A 7 -3.21 1.59 7.26
C LEU A 7 -2.99 3.09 7.49
N PRO A 8 -1.81 3.48 8.00
CA PRO A 8 -1.39 4.87 8.00
C PRO A 8 -1.43 5.46 6.59
N GLN A 9 -1.92 6.69 6.45
CA GLN A 9 -2.00 7.38 5.15
C GLN A 9 -0.64 7.38 4.43
N ARG A 10 0.46 7.63 5.16
CA ARG A 10 1.82 7.65 4.61
C ARG A 10 2.27 6.32 3.99
N VAL A 11 1.75 5.19 4.45
CA VAL A 11 2.02 3.87 3.84
C VAL A 11 1.21 3.72 2.56
N VAL A 12 0.00 4.27 2.53
CA VAL A 12 -0.89 4.15 1.36
C VAL A 12 -0.43 5.02 0.21
N ILE A 13 -0.13 6.30 0.47
CA ILE A 13 0.23 7.28 -0.57
C ILE A 13 1.74 7.52 -0.71
N GLY A 14 2.53 7.02 0.24
CA GLY A 14 3.96 7.31 0.35
C GLY A 14 4.28 8.72 0.83
N GLU A 15 5.56 8.98 0.99
CA GLU A 15 6.10 10.27 1.43
C GLU A 15 7.14 10.77 0.45
N TRP A 16 7.02 12.05 0.08
CA TRP A 16 8.05 12.75 -0.66
C TRP A 16 9.05 13.34 0.34
N VAL A 17 10.25 12.77 0.36
CA VAL A 17 11.32 13.12 1.29
C VAL A 17 12.52 13.69 0.54
N SER A 18 13.45 14.32 1.24
CA SER A 18 14.65 14.87 0.61
C SER A 18 15.51 13.74 0.01
N MET A 19 16.22 14.04 -1.08
CA MET A 19 17.25 13.12 -1.59
C MET A 19 18.31 12.75 -0.55
N LEU A 20 18.54 13.63 0.44
CA LEU A 20 19.49 13.42 1.54
C LEU A 20 18.99 12.45 2.62
N ASP A 21 17.68 12.19 2.69
CA ASP A 21 17.11 11.28 3.66
C ASP A 21 17.50 9.83 3.34
N ILE A 22 17.40 8.92 4.31
CA ILE A 22 17.77 7.52 4.11
C ILE A 22 16.70 6.81 3.25
N GLY A 23 17.13 5.95 2.33
CA GLY A 23 16.26 5.11 1.51
C GLY A 23 16.47 5.31 0.01
N GLU A 24 16.33 4.24 -0.76
CA GLU A 24 16.45 4.29 -2.22
C GLU A 24 15.06 4.38 -2.86
N SER A 25 14.97 5.10 -3.97
CA SER A 25 13.75 5.19 -4.77
C SER A 25 14.10 5.45 -6.22
N ASP A 26 13.39 4.77 -7.11
CA ASP A 26 13.35 5.00 -8.54
C ASP A 26 12.34 6.09 -8.95
N ILE A 27 11.58 6.64 -7.99
CA ILE A 27 10.63 7.72 -8.22
C ILE A 27 11.17 9.01 -7.60
N ILE A 28 11.64 9.90 -8.48
CA ILE A 28 12.29 11.16 -8.10
C ILE A 28 11.58 12.31 -8.81
N SER A 29 11.37 13.42 -8.09
CA SER A 29 10.83 14.64 -8.64
C SER A 29 11.53 15.83 -7.99
N ASN A 30 12.19 16.66 -8.80
CA ASN A 30 13.05 17.75 -8.32
C ASN A 30 14.12 17.21 -7.35
N GLU A 31 14.21 17.77 -6.15
CA GLU A 31 15.14 17.38 -5.07
C GLU A 31 14.50 16.42 -4.06
N LEU A 32 13.39 15.79 -4.44
CA LEU A 32 12.63 14.86 -3.60
C LEU A 32 12.59 13.47 -4.23
N LYS A 33 12.57 12.47 -3.36
CA LYS A 33 12.29 11.09 -3.70
C LYS A 33 11.05 10.58 -2.98
N TRP A 34 10.35 9.66 -3.60
CA TRP A 34 9.16 9.07 -3.02
C TRP A 34 9.47 7.75 -2.33
N LEU A 35 9.12 7.62 -1.04
CA LEU A 35 9.36 6.42 -0.23
C LEU A 35 8.04 5.90 0.39
N THR A 36 8.12 4.68 0.93
CA THR A 36 7.14 4.04 1.84
C THR A 36 5.71 3.85 1.33
N GLY A 37 5.39 4.25 0.10
CA GLY A 37 4.05 4.05 -0.45
C GLY A 37 3.86 2.68 -1.08
N LEU A 38 2.59 2.28 -1.25
CA LEU A 38 2.25 0.99 -1.84
C LEU A 38 2.76 0.85 -3.27
N ARG A 39 3.46 -0.25 -3.55
CA ARG A 39 3.98 -0.58 -4.88
C ARG A 39 3.40 -1.91 -5.38
N TRP A 40 3.30 -2.04 -6.70
CA TRP A 40 2.80 -3.25 -7.34
C TRP A 40 3.75 -4.43 -7.19
N GLU A 41 5.05 -4.18 -7.14
CA GLU A 41 6.08 -5.19 -6.93
C GLU A 41 6.04 -5.83 -5.53
N ASP A 42 5.39 -5.17 -4.57
CA ASP A 42 5.18 -5.69 -3.21
C ASP A 42 3.94 -6.60 -3.12
N VAL A 43 3.18 -6.74 -4.22
CA VAL A 43 1.99 -7.61 -4.30
C VAL A 43 2.37 -8.90 -5.03
N ASP A 44 2.24 -10.03 -4.34
CA ASP A 44 2.53 -11.34 -4.93
C ASP A 44 1.37 -11.86 -5.82
N GLY A 45 1.61 -13.01 -6.48
CA GLY A 45 0.62 -13.63 -7.37
C GLY A 45 -0.67 -14.09 -6.65
N ASP A 46 -0.62 -14.22 -5.32
CA ASP A 46 -1.78 -14.55 -4.50
C ASP A 46 -2.53 -13.30 -4.02
N MET A 47 -2.18 -12.12 -4.53
CA MET A 47 -2.72 -10.82 -4.13
C MET A 47 -2.43 -10.48 -2.65
N ILE A 48 -1.33 -11.00 -2.12
CA ILE A 48 -0.84 -10.61 -0.79
C ILE A 48 0.17 -9.49 -0.96
N PHE A 49 -0.12 -8.33 -0.38
CA PHE A 49 0.84 -7.25 -0.23
C PHE A 49 1.77 -7.55 0.94
N ARG A 50 3.08 -7.46 0.74
CA ARG A 50 4.10 -7.70 1.77
C ARG A 50 5.07 -6.53 1.83
N SER A 51 5.22 -5.92 3.00
CA SER A 51 6.16 -4.81 3.18
C SER A 51 6.60 -4.69 4.65
N TYR A 52 7.61 -3.85 4.90
CA TYR A 52 8.03 -3.48 6.25
C TYR A 52 7.50 -2.10 6.58
N ILE A 53 6.63 -2.03 7.59
CA ILE A 53 6.00 -0.79 8.04
C ILE A 53 6.46 -0.54 9.48
N ASP A 54 7.18 0.56 9.71
CA ASP A 54 7.68 0.94 11.05
C ASP A 54 8.54 -0.13 11.75
N GLY A 55 9.21 -0.97 10.97
CA GLY A 55 10.07 -2.05 11.48
C GLY A 55 9.35 -3.40 11.65
N ASP A 56 8.03 -3.43 11.46
CA ASP A 56 7.24 -4.66 11.50
C ASP A 56 6.92 -5.15 10.09
N GLU A 57 7.01 -6.47 9.87
CA GLU A 57 6.54 -7.08 8.63
C GLU A 57 5.01 -7.07 8.58
N ALA A 58 4.47 -6.55 7.49
CA ALA A 58 3.04 -6.49 7.24
C ALA A 58 2.71 -7.33 6.01
N ALA A 59 1.79 -8.28 6.18
CA ALA A 59 1.17 -9.02 5.09
C ALA A 59 -0.33 -8.71 5.03
N LEU A 60 -0.84 -8.28 3.88
CA LEU A 60 -2.24 -7.89 3.70
C LEU A 60 -2.83 -8.63 2.51
N ASP A 61 -3.88 -9.42 2.74
CA ASP A 61 -4.59 -10.11 1.68
C ASP A 61 -5.56 -9.16 0.97
N LEU A 62 -5.17 -8.64 -0.19
CA LEU A 62 -5.99 -7.69 -0.96
C LEU A 62 -7.31 -8.30 -1.42
N LYS A 63 -7.47 -9.64 -1.40
CA LYS A 63 -8.77 -10.28 -1.70
C LYS A 63 -9.84 -9.97 -0.66
N GLN A 64 -9.45 -9.57 0.55
CA GLN A 64 -10.39 -9.12 1.58
C GLN A 64 -10.96 -7.73 1.29
N THR A 65 -10.36 -6.99 0.35
CA THR A 65 -10.77 -5.63 -0.03
C THR A 65 -11.68 -5.62 -1.24
N LYS A 66 -12.92 -6.10 -1.06
CA LYS A 66 -13.87 -6.27 -2.17
C LYS A 66 -14.09 -4.98 -2.96
N MET A 67 -14.23 -3.83 -2.28
CA MET A 67 -14.42 -2.55 -2.96
C MET A 67 -13.18 -2.13 -3.76
N VAL A 68 -11.98 -2.37 -3.23
CA VAL A 68 -10.73 -2.06 -3.95
C VAL A 68 -10.59 -2.92 -5.19
N LEU A 69 -10.85 -4.23 -5.08
CA LEU A 69 -10.79 -5.12 -6.22
C LEU A 69 -11.76 -4.72 -7.33
N GLU A 70 -12.98 -4.30 -6.98
CA GLU A 70 -13.95 -3.80 -7.95
C GLU A 70 -13.43 -2.55 -8.69
N GLU A 71 -12.80 -1.60 -7.99
CA GLU A 71 -12.21 -0.42 -8.62
C GLU A 71 -10.97 -0.75 -9.47
N LEU A 72 -10.09 -1.61 -8.98
CA LEU A 72 -8.94 -2.09 -9.75
C LEU A 72 -9.38 -2.80 -11.04
N GLN A 73 -10.43 -3.61 -10.96
CA GLN A 73 -11.01 -4.27 -12.12
C GLN A 73 -11.56 -3.26 -13.13
N LYS A 74 -12.21 -2.18 -12.68
CA LYS A 74 -12.72 -1.11 -13.56
C LYS A 74 -11.58 -0.35 -14.25
N ILE A 75 -10.50 -0.06 -13.53
CA ILE A 75 -9.38 0.75 -14.03
C ILE A 75 -8.49 -0.07 -14.97
N TYR A 76 -8.16 -1.31 -14.60
CA TYR A 76 -7.14 -2.11 -15.27
C TYR A 76 -7.68 -3.31 -16.06
N GLY A 77 -9.00 -3.54 -16.05
CA GLY A 77 -9.63 -4.62 -16.83
C GLY A 77 -9.17 -6.03 -16.43
N GLY A 78 -8.59 -6.19 -15.24
CA GLY A 78 -8.06 -7.46 -14.73
C GLY A 78 -6.58 -7.72 -14.99
N VAL A 79 -5.87 -6.82 -15.69
CA VAL A 79 -4.41 -6.91 -15.88
C VAL A 79 -3.73 -5.82 -15.06
N LEU A 80 -3.28 -6.17 -13.87
CA LEU A 80 -2.62 -5.23 -12.97
C LEU A 80 -1.18 -4.92 -13.43
N PRO A 81 -0.68 -3.69 -13.20
CA PRO A 81 0.72 -3.39 -13.40
C PRO A 81 1.61 -4.28 -12.53
N LYS A 82 2.82 -4.58 -13.02
CA LYS A 82 3.79 -5.43 -12.29
C LYS A 82 4.73 -4.65 -11.36
N ARG A 83 4.86 -3.35 -11.58
CA ARG A 83 5.83 -2.47 -10.90
C ARG A 83 5.29 -1.05 -10.80
N GLY A 84 5.84 -0.30 -9.86
CA GLY A 84 5.56 1.10 -9.64
C GLY A 84 4.47 1.34 -8.59
N PRO A 85 4.15 2.61 -8.35
CA PRO A 85 3.23 3.01 -7.29
C PRO A 85 1.78 2.59 -7.63
N ILE A 86 1.05 2.13 -6.62
CA ILE A 86 -0.38 1.78 -6.76
C ILE A 86 -1.24 3.04 -6.82
N ILE A 87 -0.93 4.03 -5.98
CA ILE A 87 -1.71 5.27 -5.86
C ILE A 87 -0.95 6.40 -6.56
N ILE A 88 -1.42 6.80 -7.74
CA ILE A 88 -0.84 7.86 -8.57
C ILE A 88 -1.82 9.00 -8.78
N ASN A 89 -1.28 10.20 -8.91
CA ASN A 89 -1.99 11.35 -9.43
C ASN A 89 -2.10 11.21 -10.95
N GLU A 90 -3.32 11.07 -11.43
CA GLU A 90 -3.64 10.80 -12.84
C GLU A 90 -3.24 11.96 -13.77
N HIS A 91 -3.09 13.17 -13.21
CA HIS A 91 -2.66 14.33 -13.98
C HIS A 91 -1.15 14.38 -14.19
N SER A 92 -0.36 14.09 -13.14
CA SER A 92 1.10 14.16 -13.22
C SER A 92 1.76 12.83 -13.57
N GLY A 93 1.06 11.70 -13.41
CA GLY A 93 1.64 10.36 -13.49
C GLY A 93 2.58 10.01 -12.33
N LEU A 94 2.67 10.87 -11.31
CA LEU A 94 3.52 10.69 -10.13
C LEU A 94 2.66 10.36 -8.91
N PRO A 95 3.20 9.73 -7.86
CA PRO A 95 2.51 9.57 -6.59
C PRO A 95 1.98 10.91 -6.05
N TYR A 96 0.78 10.89 -5.47
CA TYR A 96 0.21 12.08 -4.85
C TYR A 96 1.12 12.63 -3.74
N THR A 97 1.27 13.96 -3.68
CA THR A 97 1.82 14.58 -2.48
C THR A 97 0.80 14.53 -1.33
N GLY A 98 1.25 14.53 -0.08
CA GLY A 98 0.35 14.56 1.08
C GLY A 98 -0.61 15.76 1.09
N VAL A 99 -0.18 16.90 0.52
CA VAL A 99 -1.00 18.10 0.39
C VAL A 99 -2.10 17.91 -0.66
N GLU A 100 -1.76 17.44 -1.85
CA GLU A 100 -2.72 17.21 -2.92
C GLU A 100 -3.73 16.13 -2.55
N TYR A 101 -3.25 15.02 -1.97
CA TYR A 101 -4.13 13.95 -1.51
C TYR A 101 -5.14 14.44 -0.47
N ARG A 102 -4.69 15.23 0.50
CA ARG A 102 -5.57 15.85 1.50
C ARG A 102 -6.60 16.78 0.85
N ARG A 103 -6.19 17.59 -0.12
CA ARG A 103 -7.09 18.51 -0.85
C ARG A 103 -8.15 17.72 -1.61
N GLN A 104 -7.75 16.66 -2.32
CA GLN A 104 -8.66 15.83 -3.10
C GLN A 104 -9.64 15.07 -2.20
N TRP A 105 -9.16 14.47 -1.11
CA TRP A 105 -10.01 13.84 -0.12
C TRP A 105 -11.02 14.83 0.46
N ARG A 106 -10.58 16.05 0.81
CA ARG A 106 -11.50 17.06 1.36
C ARG A 106 -12.60 17.43 0.39
N ARG A 107 -12.33 17.55 -0.91
CA ARG A 107 -13.35 17.81 -1.93
C ARG A 107 -14.42 16.73 -1.97
N ILE A 108 -13.99 15.47 -1.94
CA ILE A 108 -14.90 14.30 -1.95
C ILE A 108 -15.69 14.25 -0.63
N ALA A 109 -15.01 14.46 0.50
CA ALA A 109 -15.62 14.48 1.82
C ALA A 109 -16.69 15.57 1.94
N ASP A 110 -16.43 16.77 1.42
CA ASP A 110 -17.39 17.87 1.40
C ASP A 110 -18.62 17.53 0.57
N TYR A 111 -18.43 16.90 -0.61
CA TYR A 111 -19.53 16.43 -1.45
C TYR A 111 -20.36 15.33 -0.76
N ALA A 112 -19.70 14.46 0.01
CA ALA A 112 -20.35 13.41 0.79
C ALA A 112 -20.95 13.91 2.12
N GLY A 113 -20.84 15.21 2.45
CA GLY A 113 -21.37 15.79 3.68
C GLY A 113 -20.59 15.41 4.95
N ILE A 114 -19.32 14.98 4.82
CA ILE A 114 -18.47 14.63 5.96
C ILE A 114 -18.07 15.92 6.72
N PRO A 115 -18.22 15.95 8.05
CA PRO A 115 -17.80 17.07 8.89
C PRO A 115 -16.34 17.52 8.69
N LYS A 116 -16.09 18.82 8.92
CA LYS A 116 -14.78 19.46 8.65
C LYS A 116 -13.68 19.04 9.63
N ASP A 117 -14.07 18.64 10.82
CA ASP A 117 -13.22 18.13 11.89
C ASP A 117 -12.70 16.72 11.62
N ILE A 118 -13.44 15.90 10.87
CA ILE A 118 -12.99 14.57 10.44
C ILE A 118 -11.94 14.70 9.34
N ARG A 119 -10.80 14.04 9.53
CA ARG A 119 -9.69 13.98 8.56
C ARG A 119 -9.46 12.56 8.09
N ASN A 120 -8.95 12.42 6.88
CA ASN A 120 -8.57 11.12 6.32
C ASN A 120 -7.56 10.36 7.21
N SER A 121 -6.65 11.08 7.87
CA SER A 121 -5.64 10.50 8.77
C SER A 121 -6.23 9.88 10.03
N ASP A 122 -7.45 10.24 10.43
CA ASP A 122 -8.00 9.85 11.73
C ASP A 122 -8.37 8.35 11.78
N VAL A 123 -8.46 7.71 10.61
CA VAL A 123 -8.79 6.29 10.41
C VAL A 123 -7.68 5.37 10.93
N SER A 124 -6.42 5.78 10.85
CA SER A 124 -5.27 4.96 11.25
C SER A 124 -4.85 5.13 12.72
N ASN A 125 -5.41 6.11 13.44
CA ASN A 125 -5.06 6.37 14.84
C ASN A 125 -5.53 5.26 15.82
N GLY A 126 -6.14 4.19 15.32
CA GLY A 126 -6.72 3.10 16.12
C GLY A 126 -6.17 1.70 15.90
N VAL A 127 -5.22 1.47 14.96
CA VAL A 127 -4.79 0.10 14.63
C VAL A 127 -3.28 -0.09 14.76
N VAL A 128 -2.92 -0.94 15.73
CA VAL A 128 -1.64 -1.62 15.82
C VAL A 128 -1.61 -2.68 14.72
N VAL A 129 -0.68 -2.58 13.76
CA VAL A 129 -0.43 -3.69 12.83
C VAL A 129 0.15 -4.85 13.65
N LYS A 130 -0.70 -5.82 13.97
CA LYS A 130 -0.27 -7.18 14.27
C LYS A 130 -0.96 -8.09 13.27
N THR A 131 -0.31 -8.31 12.13
CA THR A 131 -0.74 -9.34 11.20
C THR A 131 -0.20 -10.69 11.69
N GLU A 132 -0.97 -11.39 12.51
CA GLU A 132 -0.85 -12.85 12.60
C GLU A 132 -2.23 -13.49 12.45
N ASN A 133 -2.38 -14.28 11.38
CA ASN A 133 -2.92 -15.63 11.48
C ASN A 133 -2.84 -16.32 10.11
N VAL A 134 -1.62 -16.71 9.71
CA VAL A 134 -1.48 -17.87 8.83
C VAL A 134 -1.09 -19.04 9.72
N LYS A 135 -2.06 -19.91 10.04
CA LYS A 135 -1.75 -21.28 10.44
C LYS A 135 -1.10 -21.93 9.22
N ILE A 136 0.23 -21.98 9.19
CA ILE A 136 0.96 -22.81 8.23
C ILE A 136 0.75 -24.26 8.68
N SER A 137 -0.37 -24.86 8.30
CA SER A 137 -0.53 -26.30 8.33
C SER A 137 0.36 -26.89 7.23
N ALA A 138 1.55 -27.32 7.66
CA ALA A 138 2.36 -28.41 7.11
C ALA A 138 2.24 -28.68 5.59
N LEU A 139 3.07 -27.98 4.81
CA LEU A 139 3.65 -28.53 3.58
C LEU A 139 5.13 -28.14 3.51
N MET A 140 5.88 -28.62 4.50
CA MET A 140 7.32 -28.77 4.41
C MET A 140 7.56 -30.26 4.20
N GLN A 141 7.55 -30.71 2.94
CA GLN A 141 8.10 -32.02 2.61
C GLN A 141 9.63 -31.87 2.67
N PRO A 142 10.35 -32.62 3.52
CA PRO A 142 11.80 -32.65 3.41
C PRO A 142 12.16 -33.45 2.16
N SER A 143 12.70 -32.76 1.15
CA SER A 143 13.48 -33.41 0.09
C SER A 143 14.97 -33.35 0.45
N ASP A 144 15.64 -34.46 0.18
CA ASP A 144 17.10 -34.61 0.03
C ASP A 144 17.91 -35.11 1.24
N GLU A 145 17.44 -36.17 1.90
CA GLU A 145 18.33 -37.21 2.46
C GLU A 145 18.07 -38.53 1.72
N GLU A 146 18.78 -38.79 0.62
CA GLU A 146 19.17 -40.14 0.13
C GLU A 146 19.96 -40.06 -1.19
N ARG A 147 21.14 -39.44 -1.14
CA ARG A 147 22.23 -39.73 -2.09
C ARG A 147 23.53 -39.92 -1.32
N ILE A 148 23.69 -41.09 -0.71
CA ILE A 148 24.95 -41.86 -0.61
C ILE A 148 24.53 -43.29 -0.25
N HIS A 149 24.48 -44.17 -1.24
CA HIS A 149 24.87 -45.57 -1.16
C HIS A 149 25.18 -46.08 -2.56
#